data_AF-A0A4Y6UMQ0-F1
#
_entry.id   AF-A0A4Y6UMQ0-F1
#
_cell.length_a   1.000
_cell.length_b   1.000
_cell.length_c   1.000
_cell.angle_alpha   90.00
_cell.angle_beta   90.00
_cell.angle_gamma   90.00
#
_symmetry.space_group_name_H-M   'P 1'
#
loop_
_entity.id
_entity.type
_entity.pdbx_description
1 polymer ?
#
loop_
_entity_poly.entity_id
_entity_poly.type
_entity_poly.pdbx_seq_one_letter_code
_entity_poly.pdbx_strand_id
1 'polypeptide(L)'
;MEIYPSHKFWESDLEVPVNLLLDRFQDSNIRQSWLDSLSGKQLSIIFQHCFKNHLNGQLFQDGDYDDRSTQQKRKILASYSDSLFNYYLISYFDRTKLEATVSEVARFALTQELMRSYLIKNNTKYDKRSLLFLLFHINCELLKSVYHFDKVQKRGFVSFALQKSPRQINTSFKEFMSQEAVEQILKFENQLQGFFHHQDRIYMFVRRGSDMDLLLNSNKVVHGHKPEWMILDFSIDGTKVNLCAKNTNKAVEIANSIVSGYFNCECTFVNIQDKNFLLQVHKFLQACIEGSDPNICIFELNFKSDYFKNSNTYLTLSVKPYDPIAPELHILKPAIGNILQSIQSAKVMFQNKKVTFSFKSSGEIYYSEHPLNKKEREDLKKHMEQSYGLKILSRANC
;
A
#
# COMPACT_ATOMS: atom_id res chain seq x y z
N MET A 1 -33.95 -1.62 -0.78
CA MET A 1 -33.16 -1.14 0.37
C MET A 1 -32.23 -0.07 -0.16
N GLU A 2 -32.40 1.19 0.26
CA GLU A 2 -31.44 2.25 -0.11
C GLU A 2 -30.14 1.99 0.64
N ILE A 3 -29.06 1.75 -0.09
CA ILE A 3 -27.73 1.48 0.47
C ILE A 3 -27.02 2.82 0.63
N TYR A 4 -26.61 3.12 1.86
CA TYR A 4 -25.80 4.28 2.19
C TYR A 4 -24.41 3.84 2.69
N PRO A 5 -23.31 4.38 2.17
CA PRO A 5 -23.19 5.26 1.00
C PRO A 5 -23.66 4.60 -0.29
N SER A 6 -23.79 5.39 -1.34
CA SER A 6 -24.35 4.96 -2.63
C SER A 6 -23.74 3.67 -3.18
N HIS A 7 -24.49 2.97 -4.03
CA HIS A 7 -24.01 1.77 -4.71
C HIS A 7 -22.70 2.00 -5.49
N LYS A 8 -22.59 3.16 -6.16
CA LYS A 8 -21.37 3.61 -6.87
C LYS A 8 -20.16 3.68 -5.92
N PHE A 9 -20.34 4.19 -4.70
CA PHE A 9 -19.25 4.28 -3.73
C PHE A 9 -18.68 2.89 -3.40
N TRP A 10 -19.54 1.91 -3.14
CA TRP A 10 -19.08 0.57 -2.79
C TRP A 10 -18.52 -0.19 -4.01
N GLU A 11 -19.23 -0.22 -5.14
CA GLU A 11 -18.83 -1.04 -6.29
C GLU A 11 -17.71 -0.39 -7.12
N SER A 12 -17.79 0.92 -7.39
CA SER A 12 -16.84 1.59 -8.27
C SER A 12 -15.61 2.08 -7.49
N ASP A 13 -15.81 2.74 -6.36
CA ASP A 13 -14.72 3.42 -5.64
C ASP A 13 -13.95 2.46 -4.72
N LEU A 14 -14.64 1.49 -4.08
CA LEU A 14 -14.02 0.53 -3.16
C LEU A 14 -13.85 -0.89 -3.72
N GLU A 15 -14.38 -1.16 -4.92
CA GLU A 15 -14.41 -2.49 -5.56
C GLU A 15 -15.02 -3.59 -4.65
N VAL A 16 -16.06 -3.23 -3.90
CA VAL A 16 -16.84 -4.16 -3.05
C VAL A 16 -18.09 -4.60 -3.81
N PRO A 17 -18.30 -5.90 -4.07
CA PRO A 17 -19.41 -6.37 -4.90
C PRO A 17 -20.72 -6.40 -4.11
N VAL A 18 -21.44 -5.27 -4.11
CA VAL A 18 -22.61 -5.05 -3.25
C VAL A 18 -23.72 -6.07 -3.52
N ASN A 19 -24.10 -6.27 -4.78
CA ASN A 19 -25.23 -7.14 -5.12
C ASN A 19 -24.96 -8.59 -4.70
N LEU A 20 -23.77 -9.11 -5.01
CA LEU A 20 -23.34 -10.45 -4.61
C LEU A 20 -23.35 -10.63 -3.09
N LEU A 21 -22.92 -9.59 -2.35
CA LEU A 21 -22.89 -9.64 -0.89
C LEU A 21 -24.28 -9.49 -0.28
N LEU A 22 -25.18 -8.74 -0.92
CA LEU A 22 -26.56 -8.61 -0.50
C LEU A 22 -27.30 -9.94 -0.61
N ASP A 23 -27.16 -10.63 -1.74
CA ASP A 23 -27.75 -11.97 -1.95
C ASP A 23 -27.27 -12.96 -0.89
N ARG A 24 -25.97 -12.93 -0.55
CA ARG A 24 -25.42 -13.76 0.53
C ARG A 24 -25.91 -13.35 1.92
N PHE A 25 -26.12 -12.06 2.15
CA PHE A 25 -26.53 -11.55 3.47
C PHE A 25 -28.00 -11.83 3.79
N GLN A 26 -28.82 -12.07 2.76
CA GLN A 26 -30.21 -12.49 2.92
C GLN A 26 -30.32 -13.87 3.61
N ASP A 27 -29.32 -14.75 3.44
CA ASP A 27 -29.24 -16.01 4.18
C ASP A 27 -29.01 -15.76 5.68
N SER A 28 -30.00 -16.15 6.49
CA SER A 28 -29.99 -15.96 7.95
C SER A 28 -28.84 -16.69 8.64
N ASN A 29 -28.40 -17.85 8.12
CA ASN A 29 -27.28 -18.61 8.68
C ASN A 29 -25.96 -17.88 8.46
N ILE A 30 -25.74 -17.35 7.26
CA ILE A 30 -24.54 -16.55 6.94
C ILE A 30 -24.48 -15.32 7.82
N ARG A 31 -25.62 -14.63 7.96
CA ARG A 31 -25.74 -13.42 8.77
C ARG A 31 -25.46 -13.67 10.25
N GLN A 32 -26.04 -14.73 10.81
CA GLN A 32 -25.82 -15.12 12.20
C GLN A 32 -24.36 -15.53 12.43
N SER A 33 -23.79 -16.35 11.56
CA SER A 33 -22.39 -16.75 11.61
C SER A 33 -21.43 -15.56 11.55
N TRP A 34 -21.72 -14.57 10.69
CA TRP A 34 -20.95 -13.33 10.64
C TRP A 34 -21.05 -12.56 11.96
N LEU A 35 -22.25 -12.39 12.51
CA LEU A 35 -22.48 -11.67 13.76
C LEU A 35 -21.79 -12.37 14.96
N ASP A 36 -21.78 -13.70 14.97
CA ASP A 36 -21.07 -14.52 15.95
C ASP A 36 -19.55 -14.36 15.85
N SER A 37 -19.03 -14.10 14.65
CA SER A 37 -17.60 -13.86 14.42
C SER A 37 -17.07 -12.52 14.96
N LEU A 38 -17.96 -11.57 15.31
CA LEU A 38 -17.56 -10.23 15.74
C LEU A 38 -17.07 -10.20 17.20
N SER A 39 -15.99 -9.45 17.41
CA SER A 39 -15.40 -9.21 18.73
C SER A 39 -16.28 -8.29 19.58
N GLY A 40 -16.09 -8.29 20.90
CA GLY A 40 -16.81 -7.37 21.80
C GLY A 40 -16.57 -5.89 21.47
N LYS A 41 -15.36 -5.54 20.98
CA LYS A 41 -15.03 -4.18 20.52
C LYS A 41 -15.83 -3.81 19.27
N GLN A 42 -15.87 -4.71 18.30
CA GLN A 42 -16.61 -4.53 17.04
C GLN A 42 -18.12 -4.39 17.31
N LEU A 43 -18.67 -5.29 18.13
CA LEU A 43 -20.08 -5.23 18.52
C LEU A 43 -20.42 -3.94 19.27
N SER A 44 -19.54 -3.44 20.14
CA SER A 44 -19.77 -2.19 20.87
C SER A 44 -19.82 -0.98 19.95
N ILE A 45 -19.00 -0.92 18.90
CA ILE A 45 -19.06 0.17 17.90
C ILE A 45 -20.40 0.13 17.17
N ILE A 46 -20.78 -1.04 16.64
CA ILE A 46 -22.06 -1.21 15.94
C ILE A 46 -23.21 -0.79 16.84
N PHE A 47 -23.21 -1.29 18.08
CA PHE A 47 -24.26 -1.03 19.04
C PHE A 47 -24.37 0.46 19.38
N GLN A 48 -23.25 1.13 19.65
CA GLN A 48 -23.24 2.57 19.89
C GLN A 48 -23.80 3.34 18.68
N HIS A 49 -23.36 3.06 17.46
CA HIS A 49 -23.80 3.84 16.30
C HIS A 49 -25.22 3.52 15.83
N CYS A 50 -25.70 2.28 15.99
CA CYS A 50 -27.07 1.91 15.65
C CYS A 50 -28.10 2.50 16.61
N PHE A 51 -27.74 2.71 17.88
CA PHE A 51 -28.73 3.03 18.92
C PHE A 51 -28.50 4.37 19.65
N LYS A 52 -27.35 5.03 19.50
CA LYS A 52 -27.06 6.31 20.20
C LYS A 52 -27.82 7.52 19.63
N ASN A 53 -28.22 7.49 18.35
CA ASN A 53 -28.82 8.65 17.65
C ASN A 53 -30.25 8.43 17.09
N HIS A 54 -30.87 7.26 17.30
CA HIS A 54 -32.24 7.01 16.83
C HIS A 54 -33.09 6.38 17.94
N LEU A 55 -34.30 6.94 18.15
CA LEU A 55 -35.57 6.47 18.77
C LEU A 55 -35.57 5.43 19.92
N ASN A 56 -34.61 4.51 19.95
CA ASN A 56 -34.34 3.54 21.01
C ASN A 56 -33.31 4.06 22.03
N GLY A 57 -33.22 5.39 22.23
CA GLY A 57 -32.46 5.99 23.32
C GLY A 57 -32.85 5.44 24.70
N GLN A 58 -34.07 4.88 24.83
CA GLN A 58 -34.55 4.13 26.00
C GLN A 58 -33.70 2.90 26.35
N LEU A 59 -32.87 2.40 25.42
CA LEU A 59 -31.89 1.35 25.69
C LEU A 59 -30.65 1.88 26.43
N PHE A 60 -30.43 3.18 26.49
CA PHE A 60 -29.34 3.77 27.27
C PHE A 60 -29.99 4.53 28.41
N GLN A 61 -29.75 4.10 29.65
CA GLN A 61 -30.13 4.94 30.79
C GLN A 61 -29.32 6.24 30.69
N ASP A 62 -30.00 7.37 30.86
CA ASP A 62 -29.43 8.71 30.69
C ASP A 62 -28.08 8.81 31.41
N GLY A 63 -27.01 8.98 30.62
CA GLY A 63 -25.66 9.26 31.12
C GLY A 63 -24.69 8.08 31.23
N ASP A 64 -25.07 6.85 30.88
CA ASP A 64 -24.22 5.69 31.19
C ASP A 64 -23.46 5.09 29.98
N TYR A 65 -22.22 4.65 30.23
CA TYR A 65 -21.48 3.79 29.30
C TYR A 65 -22.28 2.48 29.13
N ASP A 66 -22.41 1.97 27.90
CA ASP A 66 -23.18 0.74 27.64
C ASP A 66 -22.46 -0.51 28.20
N ASP A 67 -22.74 -0.80 29.48
CA ASP A 67 -22.18 -1.90 30.29
C ASP A 67 -22.75 -3.29 29.97
N ARG A 68 -23.58 -3.40 28.94
CA ARG A 68 -24.12 -4.69 28.50
C ARG A 68 -23.01 -5.68 28.18
N SER A 69 -23.25 -6.94 28.54
CA SER A 69 -22.36 -8.02 28.14
C SER A 69 -22.29 -8.16 26.61
N THR A 70 -21.16 -8.67 26.10
CA THR A 70 -20.99 -8.93 24.65
C THR A 70 -22.09 -9.84 24.10
N GLN A 71 -22.55 -10.83 24.89
CA GLN A 71 -23.62 -11.74 24.48
C GLN A 71 -24.98 -11.04 24.36
N GLN A 72 -25.31 -10.11 25.27
CA GLN A 72 -26.54 -9.32 25.18
C GLN A 72 -26.52 -8.40 23.97
N LYS A 73 -25.41 -7.67 23.74
CA LYS A 73 -25.25 -6.83 22.54
C LYS A 73 -25.47 -7.65 21.26
N ARG A 74 -24.89 -8.85 21.21
CA ARG A 74 -25.06 -9.76 20.06
C ARG A 74 -26.52 -10.18 19.86
N LYS A 75 -27.22 -10.59 20.92
CA LYS A 75 -28.64 -10.98 20.83
C LYS A 75 -29.52 -9.85 20.31
N ILE A 76 -29.30 -8.62 20.79
CA ILE A 76 -30.04 -7.44 20.33
C ILE A 76 -29.71 -7.15 18.86
N LEU A 77 -28.43 -7.17 18.48
CA LEU A 77 -28.05 -6.94 17.07
C LEU A 77 -28.61 -8.01 16.13
N ALA A 78 -28.78 -9.24 16.60
CA ALA A 78 -29.41 -10.31 15.81
C ALA A 78 -30.86 -9.98 15.43
N SER A 79 -31.62 -9.36 16.32
CA SER A 79 -33.01 -8.94 16.04
C SER A 79 -33.12 -7.74 15.08
N TYR A 80 -32.03 -7.01 14.86
CA TYR A 80 -31.94 -5.88 13.90
C TYR A 80 -30.97 -6.18 12.76
N SER A 81 -30.72 -7.46 12.49
CA SER A 81 -29.62 -7.88 11.64
C SER A 81 -29.76 -7.47 10.18
N ASP A 82 -30.99 -7.24 9.68
CA ASP A 82 -31.25 -6.70 8.34
C ASP A 82 -30.62 -5.30 8.15
N SER A 83 -30.56 -4.49 9.20
CA SER A 83 -29.98 -3.13 9.15
C SER A 83 -28.45 -3.12 9.24
N LEU A 84 -27.80 -4.28 9.36
CA LEU A 84 -26.35 -4.37 9.59
C LEU A 84 -25.54 -4.58 8.31
N PHE A 85 -26.18 -4.52 7.14
CA PHE A 85 -25.55 -4.83 5.85
C PHE A 85 -24.28 -4.02 5.58
N ASN A 86 -24.25 -2.73 5.96
CA ASN A 86 -23.05 -1.89 5.80
C ASN A 86 -21.83 -2.43 6.55
N TYR A 87 -22.02 -2.94 7.77
CA TYR A 87 -20.92 -3.53 8.54
C TYR A 87 -20.45 -4.86 7.94
N TYR A 88 -21.35 -5.59 7.27
CA TYR A 88 -20.99 -6.77 6.51
C TYR A 88 -20.15 -6.41 5.27
N LEU A 89 -20.52 -5.35 4.54
CA LEU A 89 -19.71 -4.80 3.44
C LEU A 89 -18.31 -4.38 3.92
N ILE A 90 -18.23 -3.68 5.05
CA ILE A 90 -16.94 -3.28 5.64
C ILE A 90 -16.13 -4.51 6.09
N SER A 91 -16.79 -5.54 6.65
CA SER A 91 -16.13 -6.80 7.02
C SER A 91 -15.58 -7.55 5.81
N TYR A 92 -16.19 -7.42 4.64
CA TYR A 92 -15.65 -7.93 3.39
C TYR A 92 -14.46 -7.09 2.91
N PHE A 93 -14.61 -5.76 2.91
CA PHE A 93 -13.55 -4.80 2.56
C PHE A 93 -12.28 -5.02 3.39
N ASP A 94 -12.44 -5.19 4.71
CA ASP A 94 -11.43 -5.51 5.72
C ASP A 94 -10.49 -6.66 5.30
N ARG A 95 -11.00 -7.74 4.71
CA ARG A 95 -10.23 -8.98 4.42
C ARG A 95 -8.99 -8.72 3.58
N THR A 96 -9.07 -7.76 2.67
CA THR A 96 -8.00 -7.50 1.70
C THR A 96 -7.03 -6.41 2.16
N LYS A 97 -7.36 -5.60 3.16
CA LYS A 97 -6.55 -4.43 3.54
C LYS A 97 -5.40 -4.78 4.48
N LEU A 98 -4.27 -4.10 4.33
CA LEU A 98 -3.17 -4.21 5.29
C LEU A 98 -3.53 -3.47 6.59
N GLU A 99 -3.15 -4.06 7.72
CA GLU A 99 -3.37 -3.45 9.04
C GLU A 99 -2.59 -2.12 9.18
N ALA A 100 -1.37 -2.06 8.64
CA ALA A 100 -0.57 -0.83 8.61
C ALA A 100 -1.27 0.30 7.84
N THR A 101 -1.99 -0.02 6.75
CA THR A 101 -2.76 0.97 5.99
C THR A 101 -3.91 1.54 6.83
N VAL A 102 -4.71 0.65 7.43
CA VAL A 102 -5.89 1.05 8.21
C VAL A 102 -5.47 1.87 9.42
N SER A 103 -4.45 1.42 10.15
CA SER A 103 -3.97 2.15 11.32
C SER A 103 -3.33 3.50 10.96
N GLU A 104 -2.66 3.63 9.82
CA GLU A 104 -2.13 4.91 9.35
C GLU A 104 -3.25 5.92 9.07
N VAL A 105 -4.26 5.55 8.26
CA VAL A 105 -5.40 6.43 7.98
C VAL A 105 -6.18 6.74 9.26
N ALA A 106 -6.34 5.75 10.15
CA ALA A 106 -6.97 5.95 11.45
C ALA A 106 -6.24 6.96 12.33
N ARG A 107 -4.91 7.02 12.33
CA ARG A 107 -4.15 8.02 13.10
C ARG A 107 -4.39 9.46 12.65
N PHE A 108 -4.78 9.68 11.38
CA PHE A 108 -5.15 11.01 10.91
C PHE A 108 -6.56 11.43 11.34
N ALA A 109 -7.46 10.47 11.51
CA ALA A 109 -8.86 10.72 11.81
C ALA A 109 -9.22 10.58 13.31
N LEU A 110 -8.46 9.81 14.08
CA LEU A 110 -8.76 9.44 15.47
C LEU A 110 -7.73 10.02 16.45
N THR A 111 -8.17 10.28 17.68
CA THR A 111 -7.28 10.68 18.78
C THR A 111 -6.37 9.52 19.19
N GLN A 112 -5.21 9.84 19.79
CA GLN A 112 -4.28 8.82 20.29
C GLN A 112 -4.93 7.91 21.35
N GLU A 113 -5.81 8.45 22.17
CA GLU A 113 -6.56 7.70 23.19
C GLU A 113 -7.49 6.67 22.55
N LEU A 114 -8.30 7.09 21.57
CA LEU A 114 -9.18 6.19 20.82
C LEU A 114 -8.35 5.12 20.11
N MET A 115 -7.26 5.49 19.43
CA MET A 115 -6.37 4.51 18.80
C MET A 115 -5.89 3.44 19.79
N ARG A 116 -5.40 3.85 20.98
CA ARG A 116 -4.92 2.91 22.02
C ARG A 116 -6.01 1.93 22.47
N SER A 117 -7.26 2.37 22.57
CA SER A 117 -8.38 1.52 22.97
C SER A 117 -8.63 0.33 22.02
N TYR A 118 -8.20 0.43 20.75
CA TYR A 118 -8.36 -0.60 19.72
C TYR A 118 -7.12 -1.47 19.48
N LEU A 119 -6.11 -1.39 20.35
CA LEU A 119 -5.00 -2.35 20.32
C LEU A 119 -5.47 -3.77 20.68
N ILE A 120 -4.90 -4.76 20.01
CA ILE A 120 -5.07 -6.19 20.29
C ILE A 120 -4.08 -6.60 21.39
N LYS A 121 -4.36 -7.68 22.13
CA LYS A 121 -3.47 -8.27 23.13
C LYS A 121 -2.03 -8.37 22.56
N ASN A 122 -1.05 -7.88 23.33
CA ASN A 122 0.37 -7.64 22.98
C ASN A 122 0.71 -6.25 22.42
N ASN A 123 -0.24 -5.31 22.33
CA ASN A 123 -0.01 -3.88 22.00
C ASN A 123 0.75 -3.60 20.69
N THR A 124 0.87 -4.57 19.79
CA THR A 124 1.64 -4.46 18.54
C THR A 124 0.75 -4.35 17.30
N LYS A 125 -0.55 -4.65 17.41
CA LYS A 125 -1.49 -4.65 16.27
C LYS A 125 -2.82 -4.02 16.66
N TYR A 126 -3.47 -3.36 15.73
CA TYR A 126 -4.81 -2.81 15.92
C TYR A 126 -5.91 -3.77 15.43
N ASP A 127 -7.10 -3.71 16.06
CA ASP A 127 -8.32 -4.34 15.56
C ASP A 127 -8.78 -3.61 14.30
N LYS A 128 -8.29 -4.08 13.15
CA LYS A 128 -8.49 -3.47 11.83
C LYS A 128 -9.96 -3.23 11.52
N ARG A 129 -10.83 -4.20 11.82
CA ARG A 129 -12.26 -4.12 11.54
C ARG A 129 -12.95 -3.08 12.42
N SER A 130 -12.60 -3.03 13.71
CA SER A 130 -13.07 -1.95 14.60
C SER A 130 -12.68 -0.57 14.09
N LEU A 131 -11.41 -0.39 13.69
CA LEU A 131 -10.96 0.89 13.13
C LEU A 131 -11.74 1.27 11.87
N LEU A 132 -12.00 0.30 10.97
CA LEU A 132 -12.79 0.54 9.76
C LEU A 132 -14.24 0.94 10.06
N PHE A 133 -14.88 0.33 11.07
CA PHE A 133 -16.23 0.74 11.49
C PHE A 133 -16.23 2.18 12.02
N LEU A 134 -15.24 2.57 12.83
CA LEU A 134 -15.14 3.95 13.32
C LEU A 134 -14.91 4.96 12.20
N LEU A 135 -13.98 4.65 11.29
CA LEU A 135 -13.69 5.50 10.13
C LEU A 135 -14.96 5.72 9.31
N PHE A 136 -15.73 4.66 9.06
CA PHE A 136 -16.99 4.74 8.34
C PHE A 136 -17.98 5.71 9.00
N HIS A 137 -18.11 5.68 10.33
CA HIS A 137 -19.03 6.56 11.05
C HIS A 137 -18.57 8.00 11.18
N ILE A 138 -17.26 8.25 11.17
CA ILE A 138 -16.72 9.61 11.14
C ILE A 138 -16.96 10.22 9.77
N ASN A 139 -16.53 9.53 8.72
CA ASN A 139 -16.70 9.93 7.35
C ASN A 139 -16.44 8.72 6.43
N CYS A 140 -17.45 8.30 5.67
CA CYS A 140 -17.30 7.17 4.75
C CYS A 140 -16.16 7.34 3.73
N GLU A 141 -15.80 8.56 3.31
CA GLU A 141 -14.66 8.83 2.43
C GLU A 141 -13.30 8.40 3.02
N LEU A 142 -13.22 8.19 4.33
CA LEU A 142 -12.03 7.61 4.96
C LEU A 142 -11.82 6.14 4.54
N LEU A 143 -12.89 5.41 4.19
CA LEU A 143 -12.73 4.07 3.59
C LEU A 143 -12.10 4.16 2.20
N LYS A 144 -12.43 5.19 1.42
CA LYS A 144 -11.77 5.47 0.13
C LYS A 144 -10.30 5.82 0.32
N SER A 145 -9.98 6.61 1.34
CA SER A 145 -8.60 6.89 1.75
C SER A 145 -7.83 5.62 2.12
N VAL A 146 -8.45 4.71 2.91
CA VAL A 146 -7.85 3.39 3.20
C VAL A 146 -7.64 2.59 1.91
N TYR A 147 -8.62 2.56 1.03
CA TYR A 147 -8.54 1.79 -0.22
C TYR A 147 -7.39 2.26 -1.12
N HIS A 148 -7.31 3.57 -1.33
CA HIS A 148 -6.26 4.22 -2.11
C HIS A 148 -4.88 4.02 -1.50
N PHE A 149 -4.75 4.24 -0.19
CA PHE A 149 -3.46 4.06 0.49
C PHE A 149 -3.03 2.58 0.51
N ASP A 150 -3.96 1.63 0.60
CA ASP A 150 -3.65 0.20 0.52
C ASP A 150 -3.02 -0.16 -0.83
N LYS A 151 -3.49 0.44 -1.94
CA LYS A 151 -2.89 0.26 -3.26
C LYS A 151 -1.46 0.81 -3.31
N VAL A 152 -1.21 1.95 -2.69
CA VAL A 152 0.15 2.53 -2.57
C VAL A 152 1.07 1.57 -1.80
N GLN A 153 0.59 1.04 -0.68
CA GLN A 153 1.36 0.14 0.20
C GLN A 153 1.69 -1.21 -0.45
N LYS A 154 0.93 -1.64 -1.47
CA LYS A 154 1.12 -2.93 -2.15
C LYS A 154 1.90 -2.84 -3.46
N ARG A 155 2.21 -1.63 -3.93
CA ARG A 155 2.85 -1.39 -5.23
C ARG A 155 4.26 -0.85 -5.10
N GLY A 156 5.06 -1.14 -6.12
CA GLY A 156 6.38 -0.57 -6.34
C GLY A 156 6.30 0.64 -7.25
N PHE A 157 7.10 1.68 -7.00
CA PHE A 157 7.14 2.90 -7.83
C PHE A 157 8.48 3.08 -8.55
N VAL A 158 8.47 3.76 -9.70
CA VAL A 158 9.69 4.30 -10.33
C VAL A 158 9.75 5.81 -10.05
N SER A 159 10.91 6.30 -9.63
CA SER A 159 11.10 7.70 -9.29
C SER A 159 11.59 8.54 -10.46
N PHE A 160 11.01 9.72 -10.61
CA PHE A 160 11.35 10.72 -11.61
C PHE A 160 11.51 12.11 -10.98
N ALA A 161 12.37 12.93 -11.56
CA ALA A 161 12.56 14.34 -11.19
C ALA A 161 12.51 15.22 -12.44
N LEU A 162 12.09 16.48 -12.29
CA LEU A 162 12.13 17.43 -13.39
C LEU A 162 13.57 17.63 -13.87
N GLN A 163 13.77 17.57 -15.19
CA GLN A 163 15.08 17.77 -15.80
C GLN A 163 15.65 19.16 -15.52
N LYS A 164 14.77 20.17 -15.46
CA LYS A 164 15.10 21.55 -15.10
C LYS A 164 14.08 22.01 -14.05
N SER A 165 14.56 22.60 -12.96
CA SER A 165 13.70 23.22 -11.96
C SER A 165 13.09 24.51 -12.54
N PRO A 166 11.76 24.58 -12.75
CA PRO A 166 11.11 25.78 -13.24
C PRO A 166 11.11 26.88 -12.16
N ARG A 167 10.75 28.11 -12.55
CA ARG A 167 10.53 29.18 -11.58
C ARG A 167 9.35 28.82 -10.67
N GLN A 168 9.47 29.18 -9.41
CA GLN A 168 8.42 28.95 -8.43
C GLN A 168 7.18 29.79 -8.77
N ILE A 169 6.01 29.18 -8.63
CA ILE A 169 4.71 29.81 -8.83
C ILE A 169 4.11 30.20 -7.47
N ASN A 170 3.31 31.27 -7.45
CA ASN A 170 2.70 31.79 -6.23
C ASN A 170 1.63 30.85 -5.66
N THR A 171 0.84 30.20 -6.52
CA THR A 171 -0.13 29.17 -6.14
C THR A 171 0.61 27.88 -5.80
N SER A 172 0.20 27.20 -4.73
CA SER A 172 0.82 25.92 -4.39
C SER A 172 0.41 24.81 -5.38
N PHE A 173 1.28 23.84 -5.59
CA PHE A 173 0.96 22.69 -6.46
C PHE A 173 -0.24 21.89 -5.91
N LYS A 174 -0.39 21.85 -4.58
CA LYS A 174 -1.55 21.23 -3.92
C LYS A 174 -2.87 21.89 -4.31
N GLU A 175 -2.91 23.22 -4.38
CA GLU A 175 -4.11 23.97 -4.80
C GLU A 175 -4.39 23.80 -6.29
N PHE A 176 -3.34 23.71 -7.12
CA PHE A 176 -3.47 23.43 -8.54
C PHE A 176 -4.06 22.04 -8.83
N MET A 177 -3.75 21.03 -7.99
CA MET A 177 -4.22 19.65 -8.13
C MET A 177 -5.71 19.49 -7.75
N SER A 178 -6.58 20.32 -8.34
CA SER A 178 -8.04 20.19 -8.25
C SER A 178 -8.57 19.17 -9.25
N GLN A 179 -9.79 18.67 -9.00
CA GLN A 179 -10.46 17.74 -9.90
C GLN A 179 -10.66 18.37 -11.29
N GLU A 180 -11.12 19.61 -11.35
CA GLU A 180 -11.41 20.32 -12.58
C GLU A 180 -10.14 20.54 -13.43
N ALA A 181 -9.05 20.99 -12.79
CA ALA A 181 -7.79 21.25 -13.47
C ALA A 181 -7.19 19.96 -14.05
N VAL A 182 -7.19 18.88 -13.27
CA VAL A 182 -6.63 17.60 -13.72
C VAL A 182 -7.51 16.92 -14.76
N GLU A 183 -8.84 16.97 -14.63
CA GLU A 183 -9.75 16.38 -15.63
C GLU A 183 -9.64 17.05 -17.00
N GLN A 184 -9.35 18.35 -17.07
CA GLN A 184 -9.07 19.04 -18.33
C GLN A 184 -7.78 18.54 -19.01
N ILE A 185 -6.82 18.06 -18.22
CA ILE A 185 -5.53 17.54 -18.71
C ILE A 185 -5.65 16.06 -19.09
N LEU A 186 -6.46 15.30 -18.37
CA LEU A 186 -6.68 13.89 -18.64
C LEU A 186 -7.48 13.69 -19.93
N LYS A 187 -6.94 12.88 -20.85
CA LYS A 187 -7.70 12.42 -22.03
C LYS A 187 -8.86 11.52 -21.60
N PHE A 188 -9.93 11.46 -22.41
CA PHE A 188 -11.20 10.75 -22.13
C PHE A 188 -11.04 9.27 -21.68
N GLU A 189 -9.96 8.61 -22.06
CA GLU A 189 -9.64 7.22 -21.66
C GLU A 189 -9.13 7.07 -20.22
N ASN A 190 -8.78 8.18 -19.55
CA ASN A 190 -8.21 8.21 -18.21
C ASN A 190 -9.21 8.86 -17.25
N GLN A 191 -9.77 8.06 -16.35
CA GLN A 191 -10.74 8.54 -15.37
C GLN A 191 -10.04 8.79 -14.03
N LEU A 192 -10.04 10.05 -13.59
CA LEU A 192 -9.62 10.42 -12.24
C LEU A 192 -10.52 9.72 -11.21
N GLN A 193 -9.92 9.02 -10.25
CA GLN A 193 -10.63 8.36 -9.14
C GLN A 193 -10.56 9.20 -7.85
N GLY A 194 -9.61 10.12 -7.79
CA GLY A 194 -9.46 11.10 -6.73
C GLY A 194 -8.01 11.31 -6.31
N PHE A 195 -7.86 12.11 -5.27
CA PHE A 195 -6.59 12.44 -4.65
C PHE A 195 -6.53 11.88 -3.23
N PHE A 196 -5.31 11.56 -2.78
CA PHE A 196 -5.04 11.27 -1.38
C PHE A 196 -3.81 12.08 -0.96
N HIS A 197 -3.96 12.87 0.08
CA HIS A 197 -2.87 13.67 0.63
C HIS A 197 -2.32 12.97 1.87
N HIS A 198 -1.01 12.73 1.90
CA HIS A 198 -0.37 12.09 3.04
C HIS A 198 1.04 12.65 3.20
N GLN A 199 1.27 13.35 4.31
CA GLN A 199 2.50 14.13 4.56
C GLN A 199 2.72 15.13 3.41
N ASP A 200 3.95 15.29 2.94
CA ASP A 200 4.33 16.22 1.86
C ASP A 200 4.18 15.62 0.47
N ARG A 201 3.19 14.73 0.29
CA ARG A 201 2.95 13.96 -0.94
C ARG A 201 1.50 14.05 -1.38
N ILE A 202 1.31 14.12 -2.70
CA ILE A 202 0.01 14.17 -3.36
C ILE A 202 -0.11 12.93 -4.23
N TYR A 203 -0.97 12.01 -3.84
CA TYR A 203 -1.27 10.80 -4.62
C TYR A 203 -2.48 11.05 -5.50
N MET A 204 -2.29 10.90 -6.81
CA MET A 204 -3.36 10.93 -7.81
C MET A 204 -3.62 9.52 -8.32
N PHE A 205 -4.89 9.12 -8.31
CA PHE A 205 -5.32 7.80 -8.76
C PHE A 205 -6.10 7.92 -10.07
N VAL A 206 -5.62 7.24 -11.10
CA VAL A 206 -6.24 7.21 -12.41
C VAL A 206 -6.60 5.78 -12.75
N ARG A 207 -7.85 5.58 -13.19
CA ARG A 207 -8.35 4.31 -13.71
C ARG A 207 -8.48 4.43 -15.21
N ARG A 208 -7.96 3.45 -15.94
CA ARG A 208 -8.02 3.40 -17.41
C ARG A 208 -8.35 2.00 -17.91
N GLY A 209 -8.86 1.93 -19.14
CA GLY A 209 -8.81 0.68 -19.90
C GLY A 209 -7.36 0.39 -20.29
N SER A 210 -6.86 -0.80 -19.95
CA SER A 210 -5.57 -1.27 -20.47
C SER A 210 -5.79 -2.01 -21.79
N ASP A 211 -5.50 -3.30 -21.84
CA ASP A 211 -5.62 -4.11 -23.05
C ASP A 211 -7.02 -4.75 -23.13
N MET A 212 -7.45 -5.07 -24.36
CA MET A 212 -8.61 -5.94 -24.56
C MET A 212 -8.34 -7.29 -23.89
N ASP A 213 -9.25 -7.67 -23.00
CA ASP A 213 -9.17 -8.89 -22.20
C ASP A 213 -10.53 -9.60 -22.22
N LEU A 214 -10.52 -10.85 -21.77
CA LEU A 214 -11.71 -11.67 -21.56
C LEU A 214 -12.21 -11.43 -20.14
N LEU A 215 -13.22 -10.56 -19.99
CA LEU A 215 -13.83 -10.26 -18.72
C LEU A 215 -14.94 -11.26 -18.42
N LEU A 216 -14.93 -11.84 -17.21
CA LEU A 216 -16.04 -12.66 -16.72
C LEU A 216 -17.14 -11.75 -16.18
N ASN A 217 -18.26 -11.67 -16.89
CA ASN A 217 -19.47 -11.05 -16.41
C ASN A 217 -20.57 -12.10 -16.31
N SER A 218 -21.02 -12.41 -15.09
CA SER A 218 -22.17 -13.29 -14.84
C SER A 218 -22.07 -14.63 -15.58
N ASN A 219 -20.91 -15.31 -15.47
CA ASN A 219 -20.57 -16.56 -16.16
C ASN A 219 -20.51 -16.51 -17.70
N LYS A 220 -20.52 -15.32 -18.31
CA LYS A 220 -20.21 -15.11 -19.72
C LYS A 220 -18.87 -14.42 -19.87
N VAL A 221 -18.08 -14.87 -20.82
CA VAL A 221 -16.86 -14.19 -21.22
C VAL A 221 -17.25 -13.06 -22.17
N VAL A 222 -16.94 -11.83 -21.79
CA VAL A 222 -17.20 -10.62 -22.58
C VAL A 222 -15.85 -9.99 -22.92
N HIS A 223 -15.67 -9.58 -24.17
CA HIS A 223 -14.52 -8.79 -24.56
C HIS A 223 -14.62 -7.39 -23.95
N GLY A 224 -13.61 -6.96 -23.21
CA GLY A 224 -13.56 -5.61 -22.66
C GLY A 224 -12.18 -5.27 -22.12
N HIS A 225 -11.96 -4.00 -21.78
CA HIS A 225 -10.66 -3.59 -21.25
C HIS A 225 -10.51 -3.97 -19.77
N LYS A 226 -9.42 -4.62 -19.41
CA LYS A 226 -9.09 -4.82 -17.99
C LYS A 226 -8.80 -3.46 -17.34
N PRO A 227 -9.47 -3.11 -16.22
CA PRO A 227 -9.20 -1.85 -15.54
C PRO A 227 -7.77 -1.86 -14.98
N GLU A 228 -6.98 -0.88 -15.40
CA GLU A 228 -5.64 -0.62 -14.90
C GLU A 228 -5.67 0.59 -13.97
N TRP A 229 -4.98 0.44 -12.83
CA TRP A 229 -4.72 1.53 -11.91
C TRP A 229 -3.35 2.12 -12.21
N MET A 230 -3.34 3.43 -12.45
CA MET A 230 -2.16 4.26 -12.53
C MET A 230 -2.13 5.17 -11.29
N ILE A 231 -0.98 5.21 -10.60
CA ILE A 231 -0.79 6.01 -9.39
C ILE A 231 0.38 6.96 -9.62
N LEU A 232 0.13 8.26 -9.48
CA LEU A 232 1.13 9.32 -9.55
C LEU A 232 1.29 9.91 -8.16
N ASP A 233 2.46 9.73 -7.56
CA ASP A 233 2.81 10.22 -6.23
C ASP A 233 3.77 11.40 -6.38
N PHE A 234 3.20 12.61 -6.41
CA PHE A 234 3.95 13.86 -6.56
C PHE A 234 4.49 14.36 -5.22
N SER A 235 5.63 15.05 -5.26
CA SER A 235 6.04 15.95 -4.18
C SER A 235 5.12 17.17 -4.10
N ILE A 236 5.04 17.79 -2.93
CA ILE A 236 4.19 18.96 -2.68
C ILE A 236 4.52 20.19 -3.56
N ASP A 237 5.71 20.22 -4.15
CA ASP A 237 6.19 21.27 -5.07
C ASP A 237 6.08 20.86 -6.55
N GLY A 238 5.61 19.64 -6.85
CA GLY A 238 5.50 19.12 -8.21
C GLY A 238 6.84 18.80 -8.91
N THR A 239 7.98 18.88 -8.22
CA THR A 239 9.31 18.72 -8.86
C THR A 239 9.77 17.27 -8.98
N LYS A 240 9.15 16.35 -8.22
CA LYS A 240 9.42 14.91 -8.24
C LYS A 240 8.11 14.14 -8.34
N VAL A 241 8.13 13.02 -9.05
CA VAL A 241 6.99 12.11 -9.13
C VAL A 241 7.45 10.66 -9.06
N ASN A 242 6.77 9.87 -8.25
CA ASN A 242 6.89 8.42 -8.21
C ASN A 242 5.71 7.83 -8.98
N LEU A 243 5.98 6.97 -9.96
CA LEU A 243 4.96 6.43 -10.86
C LEU A 243 4.81 4.92 -10.65
N CYS A 244 3.58 4.45 -10.50
CA CYS A 244 3.23 3.04 -10.72
C CYS A 244 2.14 2.93 -11.79
N ALA A 245 2.51 2.32 -12.92
CA ALA A 245 1.63 1.99 -14.03
C ALA A 245 2.22 0.79 -14.77
N LYS A 246 1.39 0.02 -15.48
CA LYS A 246 1.86 -1.02 -16.40
C LYS A 246 2.60 -0.37 -17.58
N ASN A 247 2.10 0.77 -18.05
CA ASN A 247 2.77 1.61 -19.05
C ASN A 247 3.34 2.89 -18.42
N THR A 248 4.60 2.82 -17.98
CA THR A 248 5.30 3.96 -17.35
C THR A 248 5.43 5.15 -18.28
N ASN A 249 5.64 4.96 -19.59
CA ASN A 249 5.77 6.06 -20.55
C ASN A 249 4.50 6.92 -20.58
N LYS A 250 3.33 6.26 -20.59
CA LYS A 250 2.04 6.97 -20.53
C LYS A 250 1.85 7.73 -19.22
N ALA A 251 2.28 7.14 -18.11
CA ALA A 251 2.24 7.80 -16.81
C ALA A 251 3.15 9.03 -16.76
N VAL A 252 4.34 8.96 -17.38
CA VAL A 252 5.27 10.09 -17.52
C VAL A 252 4.67 11.18 -18.40
N GLU A 253 4.03 10.85 -19.52
CA GLU A 253 3.33 11.84 -20.37
C GLU A 253 2.27 12.62 -19.57
N ILE A 254 1.42 11.91 -18.82
CA ILE A 254 0.40 12.54 -17.97
C ILE A 254 1.06 13.40 -16.90
N ALA A 255 2.11 12.90 -16.24
CA ALA A 255 2.84 13.65 -15.23
C ALA A 255 3.43 14.95 -15.80
N ASN A 256 4.05 14.87 -16.98
CA ASN A 256 4.61 16.02 -17.71
C ASN A 256 3.51 17.03 -18.07
N SER A 257 2.35 16.59 -18.55
CA SER A 257 1.24 17.49 -18.88
C SER A 257 0.72 18.22 -17.64
N ILE A 258 0.58 17.52 -16.50
CA ILE A 258 0.14 18.11 -15.23
C ILE A 258 1.11 19.20 -14.77
N VAL A 259 2.40 18.88 -14.66
CA VAL A 259 3.38 19.85 -14.17
C VAL A 259 3.65 20.96 -15.17
N SER A 260 3.52 20.71 -16.48
CA SER A 260 3.62 21.77 -17.49
C SER A 260 2.45 22.75 -17.40
N GLY A 261 1.23 22.23 -17.14
CA GLY A 261 0.05 23.04 -16.89
C GLY A 261 0.18 23.87 -15.61
N TYR A 262 0.78 23.29 -14.56
CA TYR A 262 1.08 24.02 -13.33
C TYR A 262 2.11 25.12 -13.57
N PHE A 263 3.29 24.77 -14.09
CA PHE A 263 4.42 25.68 -14.26
C PHE A 263 4.27 26.68 -15.42
N ASN A 264 3.22 26.56 -16.23
CA ASN A 264 2.99 27.33 -17.45
C ASN A 264 4.19 27.32 -18.42
N CYS A 265 4.92 26.21 -18.45
CA CYS A 265 6.04 25.98 -19.37
C CYS A 265 6.24 24.48 -19.60
N GLU A 266 6.89 24.11 -20.71
CA GLU A 266 7.17 22.71 -20.99
C GLU A 266 8.12 22.12 -19.93
N CYS A 267 7.62 21.10 -19.22
CA CYS A 267 8.33 20.41 -18.16
C CYS A 267 8.44 18.93 -18.49
N THR A 268 9.63 18.37 -18.30
CA THR A 268 9.92 16.96 -18.59
C THR A 268 10.51 16.28 -17.37
N PHE A 269 9.86 15.20 -16.94
CA PHE A 269 10.38 14.27 -15.97
C PHE A 269 11.40 13.33 -16.60
N VAL A 270 12.54 13.18 -15.94
CA VAL A 270 13.58 12.20 -16.26
C VAL A 270 13.71 11.19 -15.11
N ASN A 271 14.02 9.94 -15.47
CA ASN A 271 14.18 8.86 -14.52
C ASN A 271 15.34 9.17 -13.57
N ILE A 272 15.12 9.02 -12.27
CA ILE A 272 16.18 9.18 -11.28
C ILE A 272 17.10 7.95 -11.35
N GLN A 273 18.32 8.17 -11.84
CA GLN A 273 19.39 7.18 -11.82
C GLN A 273 20.39 7.54 -10.72
N ASP A 274 20.15 7.05 -9.51
CA ASP A 274 21.11 7.18 -8.41
C ASP A 274 22.18 6.09 -8.54
N LYS A 275 23.34 6.48 -9.08
CA LYS A 275 24.51 5.62 -9.16
C LYS A 275 25.34 5.74 -7.89
N ASN A 276 25.62 4.61 -7.25
CA ASN A 276 26.52 4.54 -6.11
C ASN A 276 27.94 4.22 -6.56
N PHE A 277 28.93 4.61 -5.77
CA PHE A 277 30.29 4.14 -5.98
C PHE A 277 30.37 2.64 -5.71
N LEU A 278 30.85 1.85 -6.68
CA LEU A 278 30.91 0.39 -6.58
C LEU A 278 31.65 -0.10 -5.32
N LEU A 279 32.68 0.63 -4.88
CA LEU A 279 33.40 0.32 -3.65
C LEU A 279 32.49 0.39 -2.41
N GLN A 280 31.56 1.33 -2.33
CA GLN A 280 30.58 1.41 -1.24
C GLN A 280 29.57 0.27 -1.31
N VAL A 281 29.13 -0.12 -2.51
CA VAL A 281 28.23 -1.26 -2.71
C VAL A 281 28.88 -2.56 -2.22
N HIS A 282 30.16 -2.77 -2.55
CA HIS A 282 30.90 -3.94 -2.08
C HIS A 282 31.12 -3.94 -0.57
N LYS A 283 31.40 -2.77 0.03
CA LYS A 283 31.50 -2.64 1.50
C LYS A 283 30.19 -3.01 2.19
N PHE A 284 29.06 -2.57 1.66
CA PHE A 284 27.74 -2.95 2.14
C PHE A 284 27.51 -4.46 2.05
N LEU A 285 27.72 -5.05 0.87
CA LEU A 285 27.55 -6.49 0.65
C LEU A 285 28.43 -7.31 1.59
N GLN A 286 29.68 -6.92 1.76
CA GLN A 286 30.62 -7.56 2.67
C GLN A 286 30.14 -7.47 4.12
N ALA A 287 29.76 -6.28 4.60
CA ALA A 287 29.25 -6.08 5.95
C ALA A 287 28.02 -6.95 6.25
N CYS A 288 27.09 -7.06 5.30
CA CYS A 288 25.90 -7.89 5.45
C CYS A 288 26.20 -9.40 5.38
N ILE A 289 27.15 -9.84 4.56
CA ILE A 289 27.57 -11.26 4.50
C ILE A 289 28.23 -11.65 5.81
N GLU A 290 29.12 -10.80 6.34
CA GLU A 290 29.85 -11.03 7.59
C GLU A 290 28.97 -10.89 8.85
N GLY A 291 27.72 -10.43 8.70
CA GLY A 291 26.80 -10.22 9.81
C GLY A 291 27.11 -8.99 10.66
N SER A 292 27.86 -8.03 10.12
CA SER A 292 28.23 -6.78 10.80
C SER A 292 27.06 -5.78 10.87
N ASP A 293 26.04 -5.92 10.04
CA ASP A 293 24.81 -5.11 10.08
C ASP A 293 23.74 -5.81 10.94
N PRO A 294 23.38 -5.27 12.13
CA PRO A 294 22.36 -5.88 12.98
C PRO A 294 20.93 -5.72 12.42
N ASN A 295 20.71 -4.79 11.48
CA ASN A 295 19.39 -4.51 10.91
C ASN A 295 19.11 -5.31 9.63
N ILE A 296 20.16 -5.76 8.94
CA ILE A 296 20.07 -6.44 7.64
C ILE A 296 20.81 -7.77 7.70
N CYS A 297 20.05 -8.87 7.58
CA CYS A 297 20.60 -10.21 7.50
C CYS A 297 20.35 -10.82 6.11
N ILE A 298 21.41 -11.10 5.35
CA ILE A 298 21.32 -11.81 4.06
C ILE A 298 21.06 -13.29 4.32
N PHE A 299 20.01 -13.83 3.70
CA PHE A 299 19.69 -15.26 3.74
C PHE A 299 19.64 -15.91 2.34
N GLU A 300 19.75 -15.12 1.28
CA GLU A 300 19.85 -15.63 -0.09
C GLU A 300 20.76 -14.72 -0.93
N LEU A 301 21.69 -15.30 -1.67
CA LEU A 301 22.55 -14.62 -2.63
C LEU A 301 22.42 -15.27 -3.99
N ASN A 302 22.27 -14.44 -5.02
CA ASN A 302 22.34 -14.86 -6.42
C ASN A 302 23.51 -14.14 -7.08
N PHE A 303 24.46 -14.90 -7.61
CA PHE A 303 25.69 -14.38 -8.20
C PHE A 303 26.09 -15.17 -9.44
N LYS A 304 26.81 -14.50 -10.33
CA LYS A 304 27.43 -15.14 -11.48
C LYS A 304 28.68 -15.90 -11.04
N SER A 305 28.90 -17.09 -11.61
CA SER A 305 30.11 -17.87 -11.37
C SER A 305 30.93 -18.00 -12.65
N ASP A 306 32.19 -17.60 -12.59
CA ASP A 306 33.14 -17.73 -13.69
C ASP A 306 33.70 -19.16 -13.81
N TYR A 307 33.36 -20.04 -12.86
CA TYR A 307 33.73 -21.45 -12.90
C TYR A 307 33.09 -22.20 -14.07
N PHE A 308 31.88 -21.80 -14.48
CA PHE A 308 31.19 -22.44 -15.59
C PHE A 308 31.55 -21.78 -16.91
N LYS A 309 31.88 -22.60 -17.92
CA LYS A 309 32.22 -22.14 -19.29
C LYS A 309 31.08 -21.35 -19.97
N ASN A 310 29.85 -21.48 -19.46
CA ASN A 310 28.70 -20.80 -20.03
C ASN A 310 28.52 -19.44 -19.33
N SER A 311 28.59 -18.36 -20.11
CA SER A 311 28.65 -16.98 -19.60
C SER A 311 27.38 -16.48 -18.90
N ASN A 312 26.31 -17.29 -18.84
CA ASN A 312 25.02 -16.98 -18.23
C ASN A 312 24.61 -17.93 -17.09
N THR A 313 25.55 -18.67 -16.50
CA THR A 313 25.25 -19.50 -15.33
C THR A 313 25.24 -18.68 -14.04
N TYR A 314 24.12 -18.72 -13.33
CA TYR A 314 23.93 -18.09 -12.02
C TYR A 314 23.81 -19.16 -10.94
N LEU A 315 24.42 -18.90 -9.79
CA LEU A 315 24.30 -19.73 -8.60
C LEU A 315 23.49 -18.99 -7.54
N THR A 316 22.58 -19.71 -6.89
CA THR A 316 21.83 -19.23 -5.74
C THR A 316 22.25 -19.99 -4.50
N LEU A 317 22.76 -19.28 -3.50
CA LEU A 317 23.00 -19.79 -2.16
C LEU A 317 21.88 -19.30 -1.25
N SER A 318 21.22 -20.20 -0.52
CA SER A 318 20.16 -19.85 0.42
C SER A 318 20.32 -20.60 1.74
N VAL A 319 20.10 -19.87 2.83
CA VAL A 319 20.01 -20.38 4.21
C VAL A 319 18.63 -20.01 4.79
N LYS A 320 18.31 -20.47 6.00
CA LYS A 320 17.05 -20.07 6.63
C LYS A 320 17.09 -18.56 6.95
N PRO A 321 15.94 -17.88 7.00
CA PRO A 321 15.90 -16.49 7.45
C PRO A 321 16.57 -16.33 8.81
N TYR A 322 17.39 -15.29 8.96
CA TYR A 322 18.19 -14.97 10.15
C TYR A 322 19.42 -15.87 10.42
N ASP A 323 19.61 -16.95 9.67
CA ASP A 323 20.86 -17.70 9.72
C ASP A 323 21.94 -16.93 8.94
N PRO A 324 23.19 -16.83 9.44
CA PRO A 324 24.27 -16.15 8.74
C PRO A 324 24.67 -16.96 7.50
N ILE A 325 24.82 -16.30 6.35
CA ILE A 325 25.21 -16.96 5.09
C ILE A 325 26.74 -17.16 4.93
N ALA A 326 27.55 -16.48 5.77
CA ALA A 326 29.01 -16.53 5.69
C ALA A 326 29.62 -17.93 5.82
N PRO A 327 29.17 -18.81 6.74
CA PRO A 327 29.75 -20.16 6.88
C PRO A 327 29.65 -20.99 5.60
N GLU A 328 28.48 -21.00 4.97
CA GLU A 328 28.23 -21.71 3.72
C GLU A 328 29.03 -21.11 2.58
N LEU A 329 29.13 -19.78 2.53
CA LEU A 329 29.94 -19.09 1.52
C LEU A 329 31.44 -19.39 1.68
N HIS A 330 31.93 -19.53 2.93
CA HIS A 330 33.32 -19.89 3.20
C HIS A 330 33.67 -21.29 2.67
N ILE A 331 32.76 -22.25 2.82
CA ILE A 331 32.93 -23.63 2.29
C ILE A 331 33.04 -23.60 0.75
N LEU A 332 32.26 -22.74 0.09
CA LEU A 332 32.23 -22.66 -1.37
C LEU A 332 33.39 -21.85 -1.96
N LYS A 333 33.95 -20.90 -1.19
CA LYS A 333 35.00 -19.95 -1.64
C LYS A 333 36.15 -20.59 -2.42
N PRO A 334 36.70 -21.78 -2.08
CA PRO A 334 37.75 -22.42 -2.87
C PRO A 334 37.34 -22.78 -4.29
N ALA A 335 36.06 -23.09 -4.53
CA ALA A 335 35.55 -23.50 -5.85
C ALA A 335 35.07 -22.32 -6.70
N ILE A 336 34.43 -21.32 -6.08
CA ILE A 336 33.77 -20.21 -6.78
C ILE A 336 34.54 -18.88 -6.72
N GLY A 337 35.59 -18.79 -5.91
CA GLY A 337 36.39 -17.57 -5.74
C GLY A 337 35.65 -16.47 -4.97
N ASN A 338 36.09 -15.22 -5.17
CA ASN A 338 35.44 -14.05 -4.57
C ASN A 338 34.24 -13.64 -5.43
N ILE A 339 33.04 -13.72 -4.84
CA ILE A 339 31.79 -13.46 -5.55
C ILE A 339 31.28 -12.03 -5.44
N LEU A 340 31.89 -11.16 -4.61
CA LEU A 340 31.32 -9.84 -4.26
C LEU A 340 30.95 -8.99 -5.48
N GLN A 341 31.81 -9.01 -6.51
CA GLN A 341 31.60 -8.25 -7.74
C GLN A 341 30.57 -8.89 -8.69
N SER A 342 30.26 -10.16 -8.45
CA SER A 342 29.40 -10.98 -9.30
C SER A 342 27.98 -11.14 -8.74
N ILE A 343 27.70 -10.61 -7.54
CA ILE A 343 26.37 -10.60 -6.92
C ILE A 343 25.42 -9.76 -7.75
N GLN A 344 24.33 -10.38 -8.21
CA GLN A 344 23.26 -9.74 -8.98
C GLN A 344 22.06 -9.40 -8.12
N SER A 345 21.77 -10.22 -7.10
CA SER A 345 20.70 -9.94 -6.15
C SER A 345 20.95 -10.62 -4.81
N ALA A 346 20.38 -10.04 -3.75
CA ALA A 346 20.39 -10.59 -2.41
C ALA A 346 18.98 -10.51 -1.81
N LYS A 347 18.54 -11.55 -1.10
CA LYS A 347 17.36 -11.43 -0.23
C LYS A 347 17.82 -11.28 1.21
N VAL A 348 17.23 -10.30 1.88
CA VAL A 348 17.56 -9.91 3.25
C VAL A 348 16.33 -9.94 4.14
N MET A 349 16.55 -10.17 5.43
CA MET A 349 15.60 -9.82 6.48
C MET A 349 15.89 -8.40 6.93
N PHE A 350 14.89 -7.53 6.87
CA PHE A 350 14.90 -6.17 7.43
C PHE A 350 13.59 -5.97 8.20
N GLN A 351 13.67 -5.61 9.49
CA GLN A 351 12.49 -5.44 10.37
C GLN A 351 11.47 -6.60 10.26
N ASN A 352 11.98 -7.84 10.28
CA ASN A 352 11.19 -9.07 10.15
C ASN A 352 10.46 -9.28 8.81
N LYS A 353 10.90 -8.57 7.76
CA LYS A 353 10.34 -8.65 6.42
C LYS A 353 11.42 -9.01 5.41
N LYS A 354 11.04 -9.82 4.42
CA LYS A 354 11.91 -10.25 3.33
C LYS A 354 11.96 -9.16 2.27
N VAL A 355 13.14 -8.60 2.03
CA VAL A 355 13.39 -7.59 1.00
C VAL A 355 14.39 -8.14 0.00
N THR A 356 14.15 -7.94 -1.28
CA THR A 356 15.08 -8.32 -2.34
C THR A 356 15.80 -7.09 -2.86
N PHE A 357 17.13 -7.11 -2.83
CA PHE A 357 17.99 -6.16 -3.52
C PHE A 357 18.44 -6.72 -4.87
N SER A 358 18.49 -5.88 -5.90
CA SER A 358 19.12 -6.14 -7.19
C SER A 358 20.21 -5.11 -7.44
N PHE A 359 21.39 -5.59 -7.84
CA PHE A 359 22.57 -4.76 -8.06
C PHE A 359 22.88 -4.70 -9.55
N LYS A 360 23.14 -3.51 -10.07
CA LYS A 360 23.61 -3.30 -11.43
C LYS A 360 25.11 -3.03 -11.46
N SER A 361 25.77 -3.43 -12.55
CA SER A 361 27.18 -3.12 -12.80
C SER A 361 27.46 -1.60 -12.88
N SER A 362 26.44 -0.80 -13.15
CA SER A 362 26.47 0.67 -13.13
C SER A 362 26.52 1.28 -11.71
N GLY A 363 26.35 0.48 -10.66
CA GLY A 363 26.26 0.93 -9.26
C GLY A 363 24.85 1.28 -8.78
N GLU A 364 23.83 1.10 -9.62
CA GLU A 364 22.42 1.24 -9.21
C GLU A 364 22.00 0.06 -8.33
N ILE A 365 21.31 0.36 -7.22
CA ILE A 365 20.74 -0.63 -6.32
C ILE A 365 19.23 -0.47 -6.34
N TYR A 366 18.53 -1.54 -6.75
CA TYR A 366 17.08 -1.60 -6.68
C TYR A 366 16.62 -2.48 -5.53
N TYR A 367 15.50 -2.16 -4.89
CA TYR A 367 14.89 -3.00 -3.87
C TYR A 367 13.41 -3.26 -4.13
N SER A 368 12.90 -4.39 -3.65
CA SER A 368 11.47 -4.70 -3.67
C SER A 368 10.74 -3.92 -2.58
N GLU A 369 9.82 -3.04 -2.95
CA GLU A 369 9.05 -2.25 -1.97
C GLU A 369 8.08 -3.08 -1.13
N HIS A 370 7.39 -4.06 -1.72
CA HIS A 370 6.61 -5.02 -0.95
C HIS A 370 7.56 -6.09 -0.38
N PRO A 371 7.43 -6.49 0.92
CA PRO A 371 6.32 -6.27 1.85
C PRO A 371 6.47 -5.09 2.83
N LEU A 372 7.41 -4.17 2.57
CA LEU A 372 7.61 -3.00 3.42
C LEU A 372 6.46 -2.00 3.24
N ASN A 373 5.95 -1.49 4.36
CA ASN A 373 5.05 -0.36 4.35
C ASN A 373 5.83 0.94 4.11
N LYS A 374 5.14 2.04 3.78
CA LYS A 374 5.75 3.35 3.46
C LYS A 374 6.79 3.80 4.50
N LYS A 375 6.48 3.70 5.80
CA LYS A 375 7.43 4.09 6.86
C LYS A 375 8.68 3.20 6.85
N GLU A 376 8.49 1.89 6.78
CA GLU A 376 9.61 0.93 6.75
C GLU A 376 10.48 1.09 5.50
N ARG A 377 9.91 1.51 4.37
CA ARG A 377 10.66 1.86 3.15
C ARG A 377 11.57 3.07 3.38
N GLU A 378 11.05 4.12 4.02
CA GLU A 378 11.84 5.31 4.35
C GLU A 378 12.92 4.98 5.40
N ASP A 379 12.60 4.14 6.39
CA ASP A 379 13.57 3.65 7.38
C ASP A 379 14.69 2.85 6.70
N LEU A 380 14.37 2.00 5.71
CA LEU A 380 15.36 1.26 4.93
C LEU A 380 16.26 2.20 4.11
N LYS A 381 15.68 3.15 3.37
CA LYS A 381 16.44 4.14 2.58
C LYS A 381 17.39 4.94 3.48
N LYS A 382 16.88 5.41 4.63
CA LYS A 382 17.65 6.17 5.61
C LYS A 382 18.77 5.33 6.21
N HIS A 383 18.54 4.07 6.54
CA HIS A 383 19.59 3.16 7.02
C HIS A 383 20.69 2.96 5.98
N MET A 384 20.33 2.76 4.72
CA MET A 384 21.31 2.61 3.63
C MET A 384 22.15 3.87 3.43
N GLU A 385 21.53 5.05 3.49
CA GLU A 385 22.22 6.33 3.35
C GLU A 385 23.12 6.62 4.55
N GLN A 386 22.64 6.44 5.78
CA GLN A 386 23.38 6.79 6.99
C GLN A 386 24.51 5.81 7.31
N SER A 387 24.29 4.51 7.10
CA SER A 387 25.27 3.48 7.46
C SER A 387 26.30 3.25 6.35
N TYR A 388 25.92 3.43 5.09
CA TYR A 388 26.77 3.06 3.94
C TYR A 388 26.98 4.20 2.92
N GLY A 389 26.29 5.33 3.06
CA GLY A 389 26.30 6.39 2.05
C GLY A 389 25.66 5.96 0.73
N LEU A 390 24.76 4.96 0.78
CA LEU A 390 24.15 4.36 -0.40
C LEU A 390 22.74 4.88 -0.63
N LYS A 391 22.44 5.18 -1.89
CA LYS A 391 21.09 5.45 -2.37
C LYS A 391 20.50 4.19 -2.99
N ILE A 392 19.25 3.89 -2.66
CA ILE A 392 18.52 2.75 -3.21
C ILE A 392 17.25 3.22 -3.90
N LEU A 393 16.91 2.55 -5.00
CA LEU A 393 15.73 2.86 -5.82
C LEU A 393 14.71 1.73 -5.72
N SER A 394 13.42 2.06 -5.77
CA SER A 394 12.38 1.04 -5.84
C SER A 394 12.43 0.32 -7.19
N ARG A 395 12.26 -1.00 -7.17
CA ARG A 395 11.94 -1.77 -8.37
C ARG A 395 10.44 -1.72 -8.59
N ALA A 396 10.00 -1.07 -9.68
CA ALA A 396 8.58 -1.11 -10.03
C ALA A 396 8.14 -2.53 -10.36
N ASN A 397 7.10 -2.96 -9.65
CA ASN A 397 6.29 -4.11 -9.98
C ASN A 397 4.86 -3.57 -10.08
N CYS A 398 4.50 -3.18 -11.31
CA CYS A 398 3.14 -2.94 -11.77
C CYS A 398 2.93 -3.92 -12.94
#